data_AF-A0A507QQH1-F1
#
_entry.id   AF-A0A507QQH1-F1
#
_cell.length_a   1.000
_cell.length_b   1.000
_cell.length_c   1.000
_cell.angle_alpha   90.00
_cell.angle_beta   90.00
_cell.angle_gamma   90.00
#
_symmetry.space_group_name_H-M   'P 1'
#
loop_
_entity.id
_entity.type
_entity.pdbx_description
1 polymer ?
#
loop_
_entity_poly.entity_id
_entity_poly.type
_entity_poly.pdbx_seq_one_letter_code
_entity_poly.pdbx_strand_id
1 'polypeptide(L)'
;MSVDISNYLSGIDPAFEGKFGPKLQSLATPIHDKKDALKAVVEEALGLVGTQEITDEEESALLAAGFLFATELIQQLTKKPSDLELLDPWAHYKHGTKQGGPKDAGLPFSATRHKYNRYQAIKDTSFQKSQAEYIKLVNGLIAKYQLKS
;
A
#
# COMPACT_ATOMS: atom_id res chain seq x y z
N MET A 1 0.46 10.18 -16.77
CA MET A 1 -0.30 8.92 -16.96
C MET A 1 -1.19 8.77 -15.74
N SER A 2 -2.51 8.61 -15.89
CA SER A 2 -3.40 8.33 -14.75
C SER A 2 -3.05 6.98 -14.15
N VAL A 3 -3.05 6.87 -12.83
CA VAL A 3 -2.72 5.65 -12.11
C VAL A 3 -3.99 4.83 -11.96
N ASP A 4 -3.98 3.60 -12.46
CA ASP A 4 -5.08 2.66 -12.27
C ASP A 4 -4.97 1.98 -10.90
N ILE A 5 -5.94 2.27 -10.03
CA ILE A 5 -6.15 1.59 -8.75
C ILE A 5 -7.57 1.03 -8.61
N SER A 6 -8.25 0.78 -9.74
CA SER A 6 -9.67 0.39 -9.79
C SER A 6 -9.99 -0.88 -9.00
N ASN A 7 -9.15 -1.92 -9.06
CA ASN A 7 -9.36 -3.16 -8.33
C ASN A 7 -9.25 -2.94 -6.81
N TYR A 8 -8.33 -2.09 -6.38
CA TYR A 8 -8.26 -1.68 -4.97
C TYR A 8 -9.52 -0.92 -4.53
N LEU A 9 -9.98 0.06 -5.34
CA LEU A 9 -11.18 0.84 -5.02
C LEU A 9 -12.45 -0.01 -4.98
N SER A 10 -12.54 -1.06 -5.83
CA SER A 10 -13.65 -2.02 -5.80
C SER A 10 -13.72 -2.85 -4.51
N GLY A 11 -12.63 -2.91 -3.73
CA GLY A 11 -12.60 -3.57 -2.44
C GLY A 11 -13.23 -2.75 -1.30
N ILE A 12 -13.44 -1.44 -1.50
CA ILE A 12 -13.91 -0.54 -0.45
C ILE A 12 -15.38 -0.77 -0.09
N ASP A 13 -16.27 -0.88 -1.08
CA ASP A 13 -17.70 -1.11 -0.84
C ASP A 13 -17.97 -2.41 -0.07
N PRO A 14 -17.49 -3.59 -0.52
CA PRO A 14 -17.71 -4.81 0.24
C PRO A 14 -17.09 -4.75 1.63
N ALA A 15 -15.97 -4.06 1.81
CA ALA A 15 -15.39 -3.89 3.14
C ALA A 15 -16.30 -3.05 4.05
N PHE A 16 -16.81 -1.92 3.54
CA PHE A 16 -17.75 -1.04 4.25
C PHE A 16 -19.06 -1.76 4.60
N GLU A 17 -19.54 -2.63 3.73
CA GLU A 17 -20.69 -3.51 3.96
C GLU A 17 -20.41 -4.65 4.97
N GLY A 18 -19.17 -4.77 5.46
CA GLY A 18 -18.78 -5.74 6.48
C GLY A 18 -18.37 -7.11 5.96
N LYS A 19 -18.25 -7.30 4.63
CA LYS A 19 -17.93 -8.58 3.98
C LYS A 19 -16.62 -9.21 4.49
N PHE A 20 -15.64 -8.39 4.83
CA PHE A 20 -14.32 -8.84 5.28
C PHE A 20 -14.12 -8.74 6.79
N GLY A 21 -15.19 -8.50 7.54
CA GLY A 21 -15.18 -8.39 8.99
C GLY A 21 -15.00 -6.95 9.51
N PRO A 22 -15.13 -6.76 10.84
CA PRO A 22 -15.31 -5.45 11.46
C PRO A 22 -14.09 -4.54 11.34
N LYS A 23 -12.88 -5.12 11.29
CA LYS A 23 -11.64 -4.34 11.17
C LYS A 23 -11.55 -3.63 9.82
N LEU A 24 -11.81 -4.35 8.72
CA LEU A 24 -11.80 -3.78 7.38
C LEU A 24 -12.98 -2.83 7.17
N GLN A 25 -14.14 -3.13 7.76
CA GLN A 25 -15.28 -2.21 7.77
C GLN A 25 -14.93 -0.87 8.40
N SER A 26 -14.33 -0.87 9.60
CA SER A 26 -13.91 0.36 10.27
C SER A 26 -12.85 1.14 9.50
N LEU A 27 -11.96 0.46 8.77
CA LEU A 27 -10.94 1.10 7.93
C LEU A 27 -11.51 1.63 6.60
N ALA A 28 -12.62 1.06 6.12
CA ALA A 28 -13.30 1.52 4.91
C ALA A 28 -14.13 2.79 5.16
N THR A 29 -14.70 2.96 6.36
CA THR A 29 -15.52 4.13 6.71
C THR A 29 -14.92 5.49 6.32
N PRO A 30 -13.66 5.84 6.66
CA PRO A 30 -13.10 7.16 6.33
C PRO A 30 -12.82 7.37 4.83
N ILE A 31 -12.85 6.31 4.02
CA ILE A 31 -12.46 6.36 2.60
C ILE A 31 -13.62 6.03 1.64
N HIS A 32 -14.74 5.49 2.13
CA HIS A 32 -15.85 5.00 1.31
C HIS A 32 -16.43 6.07 0.36
N ASP A 33 -16.73 7.26 0.89
CA ASP A 33 -17.30 8.36 0.12
C ASP A 33 -16.23 9.22 -0.59
N LYS A 34 -14.95 8.89 -0.41
CA LYS A 34 -13.80 9.69 -0.87
C LYS A 34 -12.93 8.95 -1.88
N LYS A 35 -13.47 7.98 -2.62
CA LYS A 35 -12.67 7.16 -3.56
C LYS A 35 -11.97 7.97 -4.65
N ASP A 36 -12.66 8.95 -5.22
CA ASP A 36 -12.09 9.79 -6.28
C ASP A 36 -10.99 10.70 -5.73
N ALA A 37 -11.21 11.30 -4.55
CA ALA A 37 -10.20 12.07 -3.84
C ALA A 37 -9.00 11.19 -3.46
N LEU A 38 -9.24 9.97 -2.96
CA LEU A 38 -8.18 9.02 -2.64
C LEU A 38 -7.37 8.65 -3.89
N LYS A 39 -8.03 8.46 -5.03
CA LYS A 39 -7.33 8.22 -6.30
C LYS A 39 -6.44 9.41 -6.67
N ALA A 40 -6.95 10.63 -6.60
CA ALA A 40 -6.18 11.84 -6.90
C ALA A 40 -4.95 11.98 -5.98
N VAL A 41 -5.14 11.79 -4.68
CA VAL A 41 -4.06 11.85 -3.68
C VAL A 41 -3.02 10.75 -3.89
N VAL A 42 -3.44 9.53 -4.29
CA VAL A 42 -2.50 8.45 -4.66
C VAL A 42 -1.71 8.84 -5.90
N GLU A 43 -2.34 9.44 -6.91
CA GLU A 43 -1.66 9.92 -8.12
C GLU A 43 -0.63 11.00 -7.79
N GLU A 44 -0.99 11.97 -6.94
CA GLU A 44 -0.09 13.01 -6.47
C GLU A 44 1.10 12.44 -5.69
N ALA A 45 0.84 11.56 -4.71
CA ALA A 45 1.87 10.94 -3.89
C ALA A 45 2.88 10.13 -4.72
N LEU A 46 2.42 9.48 -5.81
CA LEU A 46 3.29 8.79 -6.75
C LEU A 46 4.17 9.75 -7.56
N GLY A 47 3.68 10.96 -7.82
CA GLY A 47 4.39 12.06 -8.48
C GLY A 47 5.49 12.72 -7.63
N LEU A 48 5.48 12.52 -6.30
CA LEU A 48 6.49 13.10 -5.40
C LEU A 48 7.92 12.66 -5.78
N VAL A 49 8.87 13.59 -5.69
CA VAL A 49 10.29 13.37 -5.99
C VAL A 49 11.10 13.47 -4.69
N GLY A 50 11.99 12.49 -4.47
CA GLY A 50 12.81 12.45 -3.25
C GLY A 50 11.95 12.43 -1.99
N THR A 51 12.22 13.35 -1.07
CA THR A 51 11.55 13.48 0.23
C THR A 51 10.43 14.52 0.23
N GLN A 52 9.92 14.93 -0.93
CA GLN A 52 8.75 15.81 -1.00
C GLN A 52 7.54 15.17 -0.31
N GLU A 53 6.72 16.01 0.33
CA GLU A 53 5.51 15.58 1.03
C GLU A 53 4.31 16.42 0.56
N ILE A 54 3.15 15.79 0.54
CA ILE A 54 1.84 16.44 0.47
C ILE A 54 1.67 17.25 1.76
N THR A 55 1.51 18.55 1.61
CA THR A 55 1.39 19.50 2.73
C THR A 55 -0.03 19.64 3.25
N ASP A 56 -1.03 19.27 2.43
CA ASP A 56 -2.42 19.27 2.86
C ASP A 56 -2.66 18.13 3.86
N GLU A 57 -3.15 18.49 5.05
CA GLU A 57 -3.35 17.54 6.14
C GLU A 57 -4.48 16.56 5.87
N GLU A 58 -5.54 16.99 5.17
CA GLU A 58 -6.69 16.14 4.84
C GLU A 58 -6.31 15.10 3.80
N GLU A 59 -5.58 15.51 2.76
CA GLU A 59 -5.05 14.61 1.72
C GLU A 59 -4.04 13.63 2.30
N SER A 60 -3.11 14.10 3.14
CA SER A 60 -2.15 13.24 3.85
C SER A 60 -2.86 12.20 4.74
N ALA A 61 -3.88 12.62 5.49
CA ALA A 61 -4.68 11.71 6.32
C ALA A 61 -5.50 10.71 5.48
N LEU A 62 -6.05 11.15 4.34
CA LEU A 62 -6.78 10.30 3.41
C LEU A 62 -5.87 9.21 2.82
N LEU A 63 -4.65 9.58 2.41
CA LEU A 63 -3.65 8.64 1.93
C LEU A 63 -3.28 7.62 3.00
N ALA A 64 -3.04 8.08 4.24
CA ALA A 64 -2.70 7.21 5.36
C ALA A 64 -3.85 6.22 5.66
N ALA A 65 -5.10 6.67 5.63
CA ALA A 65 -6.27 5.81 5.81
C ALA A 65 -6.39 4.76 4.68
N GLY A 66 -6.23 5.19 3.43
CA GLY A 66 -6.22 4.29 2.27
C GLY A 66 -5.10 3.25 2.34
N PHE A 67 -3.92 3.66 2.79
CA PHE A 67 -2.78 2.77 3.02
C PHE A 67 -3.08 1.73 4.10
N LEU A 68 -3.58 2.14 5.26
CA LEU A 68 -3.95 1.21 6.34
C LEU A 68 -5.00 0.21 5.86
N PHE A 69 -6.02 0.67 5.13
CA PHE A 69 -7.00 -0.20 4.50
C PHE A 69 -6.34 -1.22 3.55
N ALA A 70 -5.41 -0.79 2.69
CA ALA A 70 -4.69 -1.68 1.79
C ALA A 70 -3.91 -2.79 2.52
N THR A 71 -3.31 -2.47 3.68
CA THR A 71 -2.53 -3.44 4.47
C THR A 71 -3.36 -4.59 5.03
N GLU A 72 -4.65 -4.34 5.25
CA GLU A 72 -5.61 -5.36 5.67
C GLU A 72 -6.28 -6.03 4.47
N LEU A 73 -6.54 -5.29 3.40
CA LEU A 73 -7.21 -5.80 2.20
C LEU A 73 -6.37 -6.86 1.49
N ILE A 74 -5.04 -6.74 1.46
CA ILE A 74 -4.15 -7.75 0.86
C ILE A 74 -4.29 -9.14 1.52
N GLN A 75 -4.77 -9.21 2.76
CA GLN A 75 -5.01 -10.48 3.47
C GLN A 75 -6.32 -11.16 3.01
N GLN A 76 -7.16 -10.43 2.28
CA GLN A 76 -8.42 -10.90 1.72
C GLN A 76 -8.28 -11.42 0.28
N LEU A 77 -7.06 -11.56 -0.24
CA LEU A 77 -6.83 -12.21 -1.52
C LEU A 77 -7.23 -13.70 -1.45
N THR A 78 -7.85 -14.23 -2.51
CA THR A 78 -8.27 -15.65 -2.54
C THR A 78 -7.09 -16.60 -2.43
N LYS A 79 -5.93 -16.17 -2.91
CA LYS A 79 -4.67 -16.89 -2.88
C LYS A 79 -3.56 -16.00 -2.35
N LYS A 80 -2.70 -16.58 -1.51
CA LYS A 80 -1.50 -15.91 -1.01
C LYS A 80 -0.52 -15.67 -2.17
N PRO A 81 -0.06 -14.42 -2.41
CA PRO A 81 1.02 -14.14 -3.35
C PRO A 81 2.32 -14.85 -2.96
N SER A 82 3.20 -15.08 -3.92
CA SER A 82 4.51 -15.68 -3.63
C SER A 82 5.39 -14.75 -2.78
N ASP A 83 6.39 -15.31 -2.11
CA ASP A 83 7.32 -14.52 -1.30
C ASP A 83 8.06 -13.45 -2.13
N LEU A 84 8.31 -13.73 -3.42
CA LEU A 84 8.92 -12.77 -4.35
C LEU A 84 7.99 -11.58 -4.64
N GLU A 85 6.70 -11.84 -4.86
CA GLU A 85 5.70 -10.79 -5.10
C GLU A 85 5.41 -9.94 -3.87
N LEU A 86 5.67 -10.48 -2.68
CA LEU A 86 5.51 -9.76 -1.42
C LEU A 86 6.75 -8.92 -1.05
N LEU A 87 7.86 -8.99 -1.78
CA LEU A 87 9.07 -8.22 -1.45
C LEU A 87 8.86 -6.70 -1.60
N ASP A 88 8.23 -6.27 -2.69
CA ASP A 88 8.01 -4.84 -2.95
C ASP A 88 6.92 -4.27 -2.01
N PRO A 89 5.75 -4.92 -1.83
CA PRO A 89 4.80 -4.52 -0.80
C PRO A 89 5.42 -4.48 0.60
N TRP A 90 6.27 -5.46 0.95
CA TRP A 90 6.94 -5.48 2.24
C TRP A 90 7.85 -4.25 2.43
N ALA A 91 8.64 -3.88 1.41
CA ALA A 91 9.55 -2.73 1.51
C ALA A 91 8.76 -1.43 1.70
N HIS A 92 7.74 -1.20 0.87
CA HIS A 92 6.88 -0.02 0.97
C HIS A 92 6.06 0.01 2.25
N TYR A 93 5.61 -1.13 2.77
CA TYR A 93 4.98 -1.21 4.09
C TYR A 93 5.93 -0.75 5.19
N LYS A 94 7.16 -1.28 5.24
CA LYS A 94 8.14 -0.92 6.27
C LYS A 94 8.53 0.56 6.20
N HIS A 95 8.68 1.11 4.99
CA HIS A 95 8.99 2.54 4.80
C HIS A 95 7.80 3.43 5.14
N GLY A 96 6.62 3.15 4.57
CA GLY A 96 5.38 3.92 4.80
C GLY A 96 4.90 3.91 6.24
N THR A 97 5.28 2.90 7.04
CA THR A 97 5.05 2.84 8.50
C THR A 97 6.21 3.35 9.35
N LYS A 98 7.28 3.86 8.73
CA LYS A 98 8.50 4.36 9.40
C LYS A 98 9.19 3.33 10.30
N GLN A 99 9.03 2.03 10.00
CA GLN A 99 9.59 0.94 10.82
C GLN A 99 11.04 0.56 10.46
N GLY A 100 11.60 1.11 9.38
CA GLY A 100 12.96 0.80 8.95
C GLY A 100 13.13 -0.56 8.26
N GLY A 101 14.23 -0.72 7.55
CA GLY A 101 14.64 -1.97 6.91
C GLY A 101 15.61 -2.79 7.76
N PRO A 102 15.92 -4.05 7.35
CA PRO A 102 16.98 -4.84 7.97
C PRO A 102 18.34 -4.14 7.82
N LYS A 103 19.29 -4.46 8.70
CA LYS A 103 20.68 -3.99 8.60
C LYS A 103 21.51 -4.94 7.74
N ASP A 104 22.50 -4.41 7.02
CA ASP A 104 23.41 -5.20 6.19
C ASP A 104 24.47 -5.91 7.04
N ALA A 105 24.09 -6.98 7.72
CA ALA A 105 24.98 -7.75 8.58
C ALA A 105 25.79 -8.80 7.80
N GLY A 106 26.40 -8.44 6.65
CA GLY A 106 27.16 -9.38 5.82
C GLY A 106 26.31 -10.53 5.27
N LEU A 107 25.04 -10.22 4.93
CA LEU A 107 24.04 -11.23 4.61
C LEU A 107 24.46 -12.05 3.37
N PRO A 108 24.54 -13.39 3.45
CA PRO A 108 24.69 -14.24 2.26
C PRO A 108 23.49 -14.05 1.32
N PHE A 109 23.57 -14.52 0.06
CA PHE A 109 22.45 -14.54 -0.89
C PHE A 109 21.23 -15.27 -0.28
N SER A 110 20.39 -14.51 0.42
CA SER A 110 19.34 -15.00 1.31
C SER A 110 18.11 -14.10 1.18
N ALA A 111 16.96 -14.59 1.64
CA ALA A 111 15.72 -13.81 1.68
C ALA A 111 15.90 -12.44 2.36
N THR A 112 16.78 -12.35 3.37
CA THR A 112 17.09 -11.10 4.06
C THR A 112 17.84 -10.11 3.17
N ARG A 113 18.76 -10.57 2.30
CA ARG A 113 19.47 -9.73 1.34
C ARG A 113 18.50 -9.13 0.31
N HIS A 114 17.52 -9.91 -0.15
CA HIS A 114 16.48 -9.40 -1.06
C HIS A 114 15.64 -8.30 -0.39
N LYS A 115 15.19 -8.51 0.84
CA LYS A 115 14.48 -7.49 1.63
C LYS A 115 15.32 -6.23 1.86
N TYR A 116 16.59 -6.40 2.21
CA TYR A 116 17.53 -5.29 2.35
C TYR A 116 17.62 -4.46 1.06
N ASN A 117 17.91 -5.12 -0.07
CA ASN A 117 18.08 -4.46 -1.36
C ASN A 117 16.80 -3.71 -1.79
N ARG A 118 15.62 -4.31 -1.60
CA ARG A 118 14.34 -3.63 -1.90
C ARG A 118 14.12 -2.40 -1.04
N TYR A 119 14.38 -2.49 0.26
CA TYR A 119 14.25 -1.34 1.15
C TYR A 119 15.26 -0.23 0.82
N GLN A 120 16.52 -0.58 0.56
CA GLN A 120 17.55 0.40 0.18
C GLN A 120 17.20 1.17 -1.09
N ALA A 121 16.51 0.54 -2.04
CA ALA A 121 16.10 1.19 -3.29
C ALA A 121 15.04 2.29 -3.09
N ILE A 122 14.31 2.28 -1.96
CA ILE A 122 13.19 3.21 -1.71
C ILE A 122 13.40 4.11 -0.50
N LYS A 123 14.44 3.88 0.31
CA LYS A 123 14.63 4.56 1.61
C LYS A 123 14.72 6.10 1.51
N ASP A 124 15.15 6.62 0.36
CA ASP A 124 15.35 8.05 0.10
C ASP A 124 14.10 8.69 -0.55
N THR A 125 12.99 7.94 -0.62
CA THR A 125 11.67 8.46 -1.02
C THR A 125 10.87 8.94 0.18
N SER A 126 9.86 9.77 -0.05
CA SER A 126 8.92 10.15 1.01
C SER A 126 8.08 8.97 1.50
N PHE A 127 7.63 9.07 2.74
CA PHE A 127 6.77 8.04 3.34
C PHE A 127 5.44 7.92 2.59
N GLN A 128 4.86 9.05 2.21
CA GLN A 128 3.60 9.12 1.45
C GLN A 128 3.75 8.47 0.07
N LYS A 129 4.88 8.67 -0.63
CA LYS A 129 5.14 7.95 -1.88
C LYS A 129 5.14 6.43 -1.68
N SER A 130 5.73 5.94 -0.60
CA SER A 130 5.68 4.51 -0.29
C SER A 130 4.29 4.01 0.08
N GLN A 131 3.48 4.81 0.76
CA GLN A 131 2.08 4.49 1.02
C GLN A 131 1.30 4.33 -0.30
N ALA A 132 1.50 5.25 -1.24
CA ALA A 132 0.85 5.22 -2.55
C ALA A 132 1.32 4.06 -3.44
N GLU A 133 2.63 3.78 -3.49
CA GLU A 133 3.16 2.60 -4.19
C GLU A 133 2.63 1.31 -3.58
N TYR A 134 2.46 1.24 -2.26
CA TYR A 134 1.85 0.07 -1.62
C TYR A 134 0.41 -0.16 -2.10
N ILE A 135 -0.42 0.89 -2.14
CA ILE A 135 -1.80 0.81 -2.65
C ILE A 135 -1.82 0.32 -4.10
N LYS A 136 -0.95 0.86 -4.94
CA LYS A 136 -0.80 0.44 -6.35
C LYS A 136 -0.37 -1.02 -6.49
N LEU A 137 0.55 -1.49 -5.66
CA LEU A 137 0.97 -2.89 -5.64
C LEU A 137 -0.16 -3.82 -5.19
N VAL A 138 -0.92 -3.43 -4.15
CA VAL A 138 -2.10 -4.17 -3.71
C VAL A 138 -3.16 -4.25 -4.81
N ASN A 139 -3.40 -3.15 -5.53
CA ASN A 139 -4.28 -3.15 -6.71
C ASN A 139 -3.87 -4.21 -7.74
N GLY A 140 -2.58 -4.28 -8.08
CA GLY A 140 -2.06 -5.29 -9.02
C GLY A 140 -2.22 -6.73 -8.50
N LEU A 141 -2.04 -6.94 -7.19
CA LEU A 141 -2.26 -8.25 -6.57
C LEU A 141 -3.74 -8.64 -6.56
N ILE A 142 -4.66 -7.70 -6.35
CA ILE A 142 -6.10 -7.95 -6.45
C ILE A 142 -6.48 -8.30 -7.89
N ALA A 143 -5.93 -7.61 -8.89
CA ALA A 143 -6.17 -7.96 -10.29
C ALA A 143 -5.76 -9.41 -10.60
N LYS A 144 -4.67 -9.89 -9.97
CA LYS A 144 -4.13 -11.25 -10.19
C LYS A 144 -4.83 -12.34 -9.38
N TYR A 145 -5.17 -12.06 -8.12
CA TYR A 145 -5.64 -13.07 -7.17
C TYR A 145 -7.11 -12.90 -6.76
N GLN A 146 -7.73 -11.78 -7.06
CA GLN A 146 -9.10 -11.42 -6.66
C GLN A 146 -9.29 -11.40 -5.13
N LEU A 147 -10.35 -10.73 -4.68
CA LEU A 147 -10.75 -10.75 -3.28
C LEU A 147 -11.61 -11.98 -2.99
N LYS A 148 -11.56 -12.46 -1.75
CA LYS A 148 -12.46 -13.51 -1.25
C LYS A 148 -13.92 -13.06 -1.44
N SER A 149 -14.72 -13.95 -2.01
CA SER A 149 -16.15 -13.75 -2.25
C SER A 149 -16.99 -13.92 -0.99
#